data_AF-A0A7R8WWD8-F1
#
_entry.id   AF-A0A7R8WWD8-F1
#
_cell.length_a   1.000
_cell.length_b   1.000
_cell.length_c   1.000
_cell.angle_alpha   90.00
_cell.angle_beta   90.00
_cell.angle_gamma   90.00
#
_symmetry.space_group_name_H-M   'P 1'
#
loop_
_entity.id
_entity.type
_entity.pdbx_description
1 polymer ?
#
loop_
_entity_poly.entity_id
_entity_poly.type
_entity_poly.pdbx_seq_one_letter_code
_entity_poly.pdbx_strand_id
1 'polypeptide(L)'
;MTVYTSAGSVYEIDLRLRPSGSSGVLVTSLDGFRKYQETHAWTWEHQALVRARYICGSTGLQEGFNLVRQDILTHHRDNETLRTDVREMREKMWKEHGTLTAGTFNLKKSPGGITDIEFMVQYMVLAHAAEHPALCRWTDNVRILESLAKEDILAQDTARILDECYRAFRDEIHHLKLKGCSSQVPADRFVQQRTFIQTCWESLLGKH
;
A
#
# COMPACT_ATOMS: atom_id res chain seq x y z
N MET A 1 -2.86 -24.75 -6.71
CA MET A 1 -1.89 -23.78 -6.14
C MET A 1 -1.62 -24.05 -4.67
N THR A 2 -2.65 -24.26 -3.84
CA THR A 2 -2.49 -24.56 -2.39
C THR A 2 -2.42 -26.06 -2.05
N VAL A 3 -2.71 -26.96 -3.01
CA VAL A 3 -2.58 -28.42 -2.81
C VAL A 3 -1.14 -28.76 -2.45
N TYR A 4 -0.97 -29.42 -1.31
CA TYR A 4 0.33 -29.87 -0.83
C TYR A 4 0.73 -31.16 -1.54
N THR A 5 1.85 -31.13 -2.24
CA THR A 5 2.45 -32.32 -2.88
C THR A 5 3.71 -32.73 -2.13
N SER A 6 4.37 -33.81 -2.55
CA SER A 6 5.70 -34.17 -2.03
C SER A 6 6.75 -33.06 -2.23
N ALA A 7 6.54 -32.16 -3.20
CA ALA A 7 7.37 -30.97 -3.44
C ALA A 7 6.90 -29.72 -2.67
N GLY A 8 5.90 -29.86 -1.77
CA GLY A 8 5.27 -28.75 -1.07
C GLY A 8 4.11 -28.11 -1.84
N SER A 9 3.71 -26.91 -1.43
CA SER A 9 2.76 -26.05 -2.14
C SER A 9 3.50 -24.98 -2.95
N VAL A 10 2.87 -24.46 -4.01
CA VAL A 10 3.52 -23.46 -4.88
C VAL A 10 3.41 -22.06 -4.28
N TYR A 11 2.19 -21.67 -3.87
CA TYR A 11 1.91 -20.38 -3.23
C TYR A 11 0.81 -20.51 -2.20
N GLU A 12 0.93 -19.76 -1.11
CA GLU A 12 -0.19 -19.42 -0.24
C GLU A 12 -1.05 -18.34 -0.93
N ILE A 13 -2.36 -18.56 -0.98
CA ILE A 13 -3.30 -17.62 -1.60
C ILE A 13 -4.13 -16.96 -0.51
N ASP A 14 -4.09 -15.63 -0.46
CA ASP A 14 -4.94 -14.83 0.41
C ASP A 14 -6.06 -14.15 -0.41
N LEU A 15 -7.30 -14.53 -0.13
CA LEU A 15 -8.49 -14.04 -0.83
C LEU A 15 -9.29 -13.03 0.00
N ARG A 16 -8.75 -12.56 1.13
CA ARG A 16 -9.51 -11.73 2.10
C ARG A 16 -9.78 -10.31 1.63
N LEU A 17 -9.10 -9.83 0.58
CA LEU A 17 -9.29 -8.48 0.02
C LEU A 17 -10.39 -8.41 -1.07
N ARG A 18 -11.15 -9.49 -1.30
CA ARG A 18 -12.29 -9.48 -2.22
C ARG A 18 -13.50 -8.76 -1.60
N PRO A 19 -14.48 -8.29 -2.39
CA PRO A 19 -15.72 -7.70 -1.87
C PRO A 19 -16.35 -8.54 -0.76
N SER A 20 -16.71 -7.90 0.36
CA SER A 20 -17.25 -8.53 1.57
C SER A 20 -16.32 -9.55 2.25
N GLY A 21 -15.02 -9.55 1.92
CA GLY A 21 -14.00 -10.36 2.56
C GLY A 21 -14.31 -11.85 2.56
N SER A 22 -14.11 -12.52 3.71
CA SER A 22 -14.38 -13.95 3.87
C SER A 22 -15.84 -14.34 3.67
N SER A 23 -16.77 -13.40 3.90
CA SER A 23 -18.22 -13.62 3.78
C SER A 23 -18.74 -13.39 2.36
N GLY A 24 -17.91 -12.82 1.47
CA GLY A 24 -18.25 -12.60 0.08
C GLY A 24 -18.09 -13.82 -0.81
N VAL A 25 -18.81 -13.82 -1.93
CA VAL A 25 -18.62 -14.80 -3.01
C VAL A 25 -17.17 -14.79 -3.50
N LEU A 26 -16.69 -15.95 -3.95
CA LEU A 26 -15.30 -16.11 -4.39
C LEU A 26 -14.98 -15.30 -5.65
N VAL A 27 -15.97 -15.18 -6.54
CA VAL A 27 -15.86 -14.49 -7.83
C VAL A 27 -17.00 -13.50 -7.95
N THR A 28 -16.70 -12.29 -8.42
CA THR A 28 -17.67 -11.22 -8.64
C THR A 28 -17.60 -10.79 -10.10
N SER A 29 -18.74 -10.47 -10.71
CA SER A 29 -18.77 -9.81 -12.02
C SER A 29 -18.10 -8.43 -11.93
N LEU A 30 -17.67 -7.88 -13.06
CA LEU A 30 -17.07 -6.55 -13.10
C LEU A 30 -18.06 -5.48 -12.61
N ASP A 31 -19.33 -5.57 -13.00
CA ASP A 31 -20.38 -4.66 -12.55
C ASP A 31 -20.66 -4.78 -11.04
N GLY A 32 -20.65 -6.00 -10.52
CA GLY A 32 -20.79 -6.24 -9.08
C GLY A 32 -19.61 -5.68 -8.29
N PHE A 33 -18.40 -5.83 -8.82
CA PHE A 33 -17.19 -5.24 -8.24
C PHE A 33 -17.26 -3.71 -8.24
N ARG A 34 -17.60 -3.09 -9.37
CA ARG A 34 -17.81 -1.64 -9.48
C ARG A 34 -18.82 -1.15 -8.44
N LYS A 35 -20.03 -1.73 -8.43
CA LYS A 35 -21.09 -1.33 -7.51
C LYS A 35 -20.64 -1.43 -6.06
N TYR A 36 -19.96 -2.51 -5.68
CA TYR A 36 -19.42 -2.64 -4.32
C TYR A 36 -18.41 -1.54 -3.98
N GLN A 37 -17.44 -1.29 -4.87
CA GLN A 37 -16.41 -0.27 -4.66
C GLN A 37 -17.00 1.15 -4.54
N GLU A 38 -18.08 1.44 -5.26
CA GLU A 38 -18.76 2.75 -5.24
C GLU A 38 -19.62 2.97 -3.98
N THR A 39 -20.22 1.90 -3.44
CA THR A 39 -21.32 2.05 -2.46
C THR A 39 -21.08 1.44 -1.09
N HIS A 40 -20.18 0.46 -0.98
CA HIS A 40 -19.97 -0.28 0.27
C HIS A 40 -18.52 -0.32 0.73
N ALA A 41 -17.56 -0.08 -0.18
CA ALA A 41 -16.15 -0.21 0.15
C ALA A 41 -15.67 0.88 1.12
N TRP A 42 -14.89 0.47 2.11
CA TRP A 42 -14.26 1.38 3.06
C TRP A 42 -13.02 2.06 2.47
N THR A 43 -12.59 3.17 3.06
CA THR A 43 -11.37 3.91 2.66
C THR A 43 -10.14 3.00 2.54
N TRP A 44 -9.97 2.05 3.48
CA TRP A 44 -8.85 1.10 3.44
C TRP A 44 -8.92 0.11 2.26
N GLU A 45 -10.11 -0.21 1.77
CA GLU A 45 -10.27 -1.03 0.56
C GLU A 45 -9.86 -0.24 -0.69
N HIS A 46 -10.17 1.06 -0.73
CA HIS A 46 -9.65 1.94 -1.79
C HIS A 46 -8.13 2.11 -1.69
N GLN A 47 -7.54 2.15 -0.48
CA GLN A 47 -6.08 2.11 -0.31
C GLN A 47 -5.48 0.82 -0.89
N ALA A 48 -6.10 -0.33 -0.64
CA ALA A 48 -5.68 -1.59 -1.23
C ALA A 48 -5.82 -1.59 -2.77
N LEU A 49 -6.87 -0.95 -3.29
CA LEU A 49 -7.14 -0.82 -4.72
C LEU A 49 -6.05 -0.01 -5.46
N VAL A 50 -5.39 0.94 -4.81
CA VAL A 50 -4.21 1.64 -5.36
C VAL A 50 -3.14 0.65 -5.83
N ARG A 51 -2.92 -0.44 -5.08
CA ARG A 51 -1.92 -1.47 -5.37
C ARG A 51 -2.42 -2.57 -6.32
N ALA A 52 -3.72 -2.67 -6.53
CA ALA A 52 -4.33 -3.72 -7.35
C ALA A 52 -4.04 -3.51 -8.83
N ARG A 53 -3.73 -4.60 -9.55
CA ARG A 53 -3.56 -4.59 -11.00
C ARG A 53 -4.11 -5.88 -11.60
N TYR A 54 -4.58 -5.78 -12.84
CA TYR A 54 -4.92 -6.95 -13.62
C TYR A 54 -3.69 -7.84 -13.88
N ILE A 55 -3.85 -9.15 -13.77
CA ILE A 55 -2.78 -10.14 -13.97
C ILE A 55 -3.09 -11.09 -15.14
N CYS A 56 -4.33 -11.58 -15.26
CA CYS A 56 -4.71 -12.58 -16.26
C CYS A 56 -6.21 -12.53 -16.60
N GLY A 57 -6.56 -13.05 -17.79
CA GLY A 57 -7.93 -13.07 -18.34
C GLY A 57 -7.98 -12.61 -19.80
N SER A 58 -9.14 -12.11 -20.24
CA SER A 58 -9.30 -11.47 -21.56
C SER A 58 -8.94 -9.99 -21.56
N THR A 59 -8.60 -9.44 -22.73
CA THR A 59 -8.31 -8.02 -22.93
C THR A 59 -9.49 -7.13 -22.52
N GLY A 60 -10.72 -7.49 -22.87
CA GLY A 60 -11.90 -6.72 -22.47
C GLY A 60 -12.09 -6.66 -20.94
N LEU A 61 -11.73 -7.73 -20.21
CA LEU A 61 -11.76 -7.71 -18.75
C LEU A 61 -10.65 -6.83 -18.17
N GLN A 62 -9.46 -6.82 -18.79
CA GLN A 62 -8.36 -5.94 -18.40
C GLN A 62 -8.76 -4.48 -18.53
N GLU A 63 -9.29 -4.09 -19.70
CA GLU A 63 -9.75 -2.73 -19.98
C GLU A 63 -10.86 -2.33 -19.01
N GLY A 64 -11.88 -3.18 -18.84
CA GLY A 64 -12.98 -2.93 -17.92
C GLY A 64 -12.52 -2.77 -16.47
N PHE A 65 -11.62 -3.63 -15.97
CA PHE A 65 -11.05 -3.51 -14.63
C PHE A 65 -10.26 -2.20 -14.44
N ASN A 66 -9.43 -1.85 -15.43
CA ASN A 66 -8.62 -0.63 -15.36
C ASN A 66 -9.49 0.62 -15.34
N LEU A 67 -10.58 0.65 -16.11
CA LEU A 67 -11.57 1.73 -16.09
C LEU A 67 -12.22 1.85 -14.71
N VAL A 68 -12.76 0.75 -14.17
CA VAL A 68 -13.38 0.75 -12.83
C VAL A 68 -12.38 1.25 -11.78
N ARG A 69 -11.15 0.72 -11.79
CA ARG A 69 -10.12 1.13 -10.84
C ARG A 69 -9.82 2.62 -10.96
N GLN A 70 -9.64 3.13 -12.18
CA GLN A 70 -9.38 4.55 -12.39
C GLN A 70 -10.55 5.40 -11.86
N ASP A 71 -11.78 5.07 -12.24
CA ASP A 71 -12.99 5.79 -11.79
C ASP A 71 -13.01 5.92 -10.26
N ILE A 72 -12.90 4.80 -9.54
CA ILE A 72 -12.91 4.76 -8.07
C ILE A 72 -11.78 5.61 -7.46
N LEU A 73 -10.56 5.47 -7.97
CA LEU A 73 -9.42 6.22 -7.43
C LEU A 73 -9.58 7.72 -7.66
N THR A 74 -10.18 8.14 -8.78
CA THR A 74 -10.43 9.54 -9.12
C THR A 74 -11.66 10.17 -8.46
N HIS A 75 -12.36 9.47 -7.56
CA HIS A 75 -13.45 10.09 -6.80
C HIS A 75 -12.97 11.28 -5.96
N HIS A 76 -13.75 12.36 -5.92
CA HIS A 76 -13.51 13.46 -4.98
C HIS A 76 -13.74 12.98 -3.54
N ARG A 77 -12.84 13.36 -2.65
CA ARG A 77 -12.87 13.00 -1.22
C ARG A 77 -12.65 14.25 -0.38
N ASP A 78 -13.22 14.25 0.81
CA ASP A 78 -12.82 15.20 1.85
C ASP A 78 -11.44 14.81 2.37
N ASN A 79 -10.43 15.66 2.12
CA ASN A 79 -9.04 15.33 2.41
C ASN A 79 -8.74 15.22 3.91
N GLU A 80 -9.50 15.89 4.77
CA GLU A 80 -9.34 15.81 6.22
C GLU A 80 -9.87 14.48 6.77
N THR A 81 -11.04 14.06 6.31
CA THR A 81 -11.64 12.75 6.63
C THR A 81 -10.73 11.63 6.12
N LEU A 82 -10.31 11.70 4.85
CA LEU A 82 -9.40 10.72 4.25
C LEU A 82 -8.09 10.61 5.05
N ARG A 83 -7.49 11.76 5.43
CA ARG A 83 -6.27 11.79 6.22
C ARG A 83 -6.45 11.09 7.56
N THR A 84 -7.57 11.35 8.22
CA THR A 84 -7.90 10.75 9.53
C THR A 84 -8.09 9.23 9.39
N ASP A 85 -8.89 8.78 8.42
CA ASP A 85 -9.13 7.36 8.15
C ASP A 85 -7.82 6.58 7.90
N VAL A 86 -6.93 7.14 7.06
CA VAL A 86 -5.64 6.50 6.73
C VAL A 86 -4.76 6.39 7.96
N ARG A 87 -4.69 7.44 8.79
CA ARG A 87 -3.90 7.45 10.03
C ARG A 87 -4.46 6.44 11.04
N GLU A 88 -5.76 6.47 11.31
CA GLU A 88 -6.39 5.57 12.26
C GLU A 88 -6.25 4.09 11.85
N MET A 89 -6.39 3.80 10.55
CA MET A 89 -6.15 2.47 10.02
C MET A 89 -4.69 2.03 10.23
N ARG A 90 -3.72 2.94 9.99
CA ARG A 90 -2.30 2.64 10.21
C ARG A 90 -1.99 2.34 11.68
N GLU A 91 -2.55 3.12 12.59
CA GLU A 91 -2.40 2.93 14.03
C GLU A 91 -3.02 1.61 14.48
N LYS A 92 -4.23 1.29 13.99
CA LYS A 92 -4.89 0.01 14.28
C LYS A 92 -4.04 -1.16 13.81
N MET A 93 -3.51 -1.11 12.59
CA MET A 93 -2.58 -2.13 12.08
C MET A 93 -1.31 -2.26 12.93
N TRP A 94 -0.78 -1.14 13.44
CA TRP A 94 0.36 -1.19 14.35
C TRP A 94 0.02 -1.89 15.67
N LYS A 95 -1.12 -1.54 16.28
CA LYS A 95 -1.58 -2.11 17.55
C LYS A 95 -1.81 -3.62 17.43
N GLU A 96 -2.37 -4.09 16.32
CA GLU A 96 -2.71 -5.51 16.12
C GLU A 96 -1.53 -6.37 15.63
N HIS A 97 -0.62 -5.81 14.83
CA HIS A 97 0.39 -6.59 14.12
C HIS A 97 1.82 -6.12 14.33
N GLY A 98 2.03 -5.05 15.09
CA GLY A 98 3.32 -4.49 15.41
C GLY A 98 4.20 -5.46 16.19
N THR A 99 5.50 -5.19 16.18
CA THR A 99 6.47 -5.96 16.97
C THR A 99 7.09 -5.04 17.99
N LEU A 100 6.91 -5.35 19.27
CA LEU A 100 7.36 -4.54 20.41
C LEU A 100 8.61 -5.12 21.08
N THR A 101 9.47 -5.79 20.32
CA THR A 101 10.73 -6.30 20.84
C THR A 101 11.68 -5.13 21.09
N ALA A 102 11.99 -4.88 22.37
CA ALA A 102 12.86 -3.77 22.77
C ALA A 102 14.21 -3.82 22.05
N GLY A 103 14.74 -2.65 21.67
CA GLY A 103 16.03 -2.54 20.97
C GLY A 103 16.02 -3.00 19.52
N THR A 104 14.85 -3.28 18.94
CA THR A 104 14.72 -3.68 17.52
C THR A 104 13.86 -2.71 16.71
N PHE A 105 14.05 -2.75 15.41
CA PHE A 105 13.23 -2.06 14.41
C PHE A 105 12.72 -3.06 13.38
N ASN A 106 11.40 -3.10 13.17
CA ASN A 106 10.81 -3.90 12.11
C ASN A 106 10.74 -3.07 10.82
N LEU A 107 11.56 -3.44 9.83
CA LEU A 107 11.71 -2.72 8.55
C LEU A 107 10.38 -2.51 7.82
N LYS A 108 9.41 -3.40 8.03
CA LYS A 108 8.08 -3.30 7.40
C LYS A 108 7.10 -2.53 8.27
N LYS A 109 6.93 -2.95 9.53
CA LYS A 109 5.77 -2.61 10.34
C LYS A 109 5.97 -1.44 11.31
N SER A 110 7.21 -1.18 11.74
CA SER A 110 7.49 -0.13 12.72
C SER A 110 7.28 1.26 12.13
N PRO A 111 6.98 2.29 12.95
CA PRO A 111 6.96 3.67 12.49
C PRO A 111 8.26 4.08 11.80
N GLY A 112 8.15 4.72 10.64
CA GLY A 112 9.27 4.98 9.73
C GLY A 112 9.69 3.77 8.91
N GLY A 113 8.87 2.72 8.79
CA GLY A 113 9.11 1.53 7.98
C GLY A 113 8.42 1.57 6.61
N ILE A 114 8.50 0.46 5.87
CA ILE A 114 7.89 0.33 4.53
C ILE A 114 6.39 0.64 4.53
N THR A 115 5.65 0.17 5.54
CA THR A 115 4.20 0.36 5.59
C THR A 115 3.82 1.85 5.71
N ASP A 116 4.64 2.68 6.36
CA ASP A 116 4.39 4.13 6.41
C ASP A 116 4.53 4.77 5.02
N ILE A 117 5.56 4.38 4.25
CA ILE A 117 5.72 4.81 2.85
C ILE A 117 4.52 4.37 2.01
N GLU A 118 4.09 3.12 2.14
CA GLU A 118 2.92 2.59 1.42
C GLU A 118 1.65 3.40 1.71
N PHE A 119 1.40 3.71 2.98
CA PHE A 119 0.23 4.47 3.41
C PHE A 119 0.29 5.93 2.93
N MET A 120 1.45 6.60 3.00
CA MET A 120 1.61 7.95 2.47
C MET A 120 1.36 7.99 0.95
N VAL A 121 1.91 7.03 0.21
CA VAL A 121 1.70 6.91 -1.24
C VAL A 121 0.22 6.68 -1.57
N GLN A 122 -0.44 5.76 -0.87
CA GLN A 122 -1.87 5.49 -1.06
C GLN A 122 -2.73 6.71 -0.74
N TYR A 123 -2.44 7.42 0.35
CA TYR A 123 -3.11 8.66 0.71
C TYR A 123 -3.00 9.69 -0.40
N MET A 124 -1.78 9.99 -0.87
CA MET A 124 -1.57 11.01 -1.91
C MET A 124 -2.27 10.64 -3.22
N VAL A 125 -2.31 9.36 -3.60
CA VAL A 125 -3.10 8.91 -4.76
C VAL A 125 -4.58 9.21 -4.54
N LEU A 126 -5.16 8.79 -3.41
CA LEU A 126 -6.59 8.97 -3.15
C LEU A 126 -7.01 10.45 -2.98
N ALA A 127 -6.10 11.28 -2.46
CA ALA A 127 -6.33 12.71 -2.24
C ALA A 127 -6.23 13.54 -3.53
N HIS A 128 -5.38 13.14 -4.48
CA HIS A 128 -5.04 13.96 -5.64
C HIS A 128 -5.46 13.36 -6.99
N ALA A 129 -5.83 12.07 -7.07
CA ALA A 129 -6.12 11.43 -8.36
C ALA A 129 -7.31 12.05 -9.11
N ALA A 130 -8.26 12.69 -8.42
CA ALA A 130 -9.37 13.40 -9.07
C ALA A 130 -8.87 14.54 -9.98
N GLU A 131 -7.84 15.26 -9.54
CA GLU A 131 -7.22 16.38 -10.27
C GLU A 131 -6.04 15.90 -11.13
N HIS A 132 -5.38 14.82 -10.72
CA HIS A 132 -4.21 14.22 -11.38
C HIS A 132 -4.43 12.74 -11.72
N PRO A 133 -5.25 12.40 -12.75
CA PRO A 133 -5.54 11.01 -13.09
C PRO A 133 -4.30 10.18 -13.48
N ALA A 134 -3.19 10.82 -13.83
CA ALA A 134 -1.91 10.17 -14.12
C ALA A 134 -1.39 9.32 -12.94
N LEU A 135 -1.78 9.65 -11.70
CA LEU A 135 -1.45 8.88 -10.49
C LEU A 135 -2.03 7.46 -10.52
N CYS A 136 -3.11 7.23 -11.27
CA CYS A 136 -3.75 5.92 -11.40
C CYS A 136 -3.01 4.97 -12.34
N ARG A 137 -2.00 5.44 -13.09
CA ARG A 137 -1.32 4.63 -14.12
C ARG A 137 -0.56 3.44 -13.55
N TRP A 138 0.11 3.64 -12.42
CA TRP A 138 0.99 2.64 -11.81
C TRP A 138 0.43 2.16 -10.47
N THR A 139 0.94 1.02 -9.98
CA THR A 139 0.40 0.33 -8.80
C THR A 139 1.48 -0.05 -7.79
N ASP A 140 2.72 0.32 -8.05
CA ASP A 140 3.89 0.09 -7.20
C ASP A 140 4.46 1.43 -6.71
N ASN A 141 4.98 1.43 -5.49
CA ASN A 141 5.37 2.65 -4.79
C ASN A 141 6.40 3.47 -5.57
N VAL A 142 7.38 2.82 -6.20
CA VAL A 142 8.45 3.49 -6.96
C VAL A 142 7.86 4.39 -8.04
N ARG A 143 7.09 3.80 -8.96
CA ARG A 143 6.53 4.54 -10.10
C ARG A 143 5.42 5.50 -9.68
N ILE A 144 4.72 5.23 -8.58
CA ILE A 144 3.77 6.19 -8.02
C ILE A 144 4.51 7.40 -7.42
N LEU A 145 5.61 7.22 -6.68
CA LEU A 145 6.44 8.32 -6.17
C LEU A 145 6.99 9.17 -7.32
N GLU A 146 7.43 8.54 -8.41
CA GLU A 146 7.83 9.24 -9.63
C GLU A 146 6.67 10.06 -10.23
N SER A 147 5.45 9.50 -10.30
CA SER A 147 4.27 10.24 -10.77
C SER A 147 3.93 11.41 -9.84
N LEU A 148 3.96 11.21 -8.52
CA LEU A 148 3.70 12.27 -7.54
C LEU A 148 4.69 13.44 -7.69
N ALA A 149 5.95 13.15 -7.99
CA ALA A 149 6.96 14.16 -8.27
C ALA A 149 6.76 14.88 -9.60
N LYS A 150 6.33 14.17 -10.64
CA LYS A 150 6.06 14.76 -11.97
C LYS A 150 4.83 15.66 -11.99
N GLU A 151 3.86 15.37 -11.13
CA GLU A 151 2.63 16.15 -10.96
C GLU A 151 2.77 17.27 -9.89
N ASP A 152 3.99 17.52 -9.40
CA ASP A 152 4.32 18.55 -8.38
C ASP A 152 3.56 18.40 -7.04
N ILE A 153 3.00 17.22 -6.76
CA ILE A 153 2.33 16.90 -5.49
C ILE A 153 3.35 16.65 -4.37
N LEU A 154 4.50 16.08 -4.73
CA LEU A 154 5.60 15.79 -3.82
C LEU A 154 6.89 16.36 -4.38
N ALA A 155 7.67 17.07 -3.56
CA ALA A 155 8.98 17.58 -3.99
C ALA A 155 9.86 16.45 -4.53
N GLN A 156 10.55 16.70 -5.65
CA GLN A 156 11.33 15.68 -6.36
C GLN A 156 12.38 14.99 -5.46
N ASP A 157 13.08 15.76 -4.62
CA ASP A 157 14.03 15.22 -3.66
C ASP A 157 13.36 14.34 -2.60
N THR A 158 12.19 14.74 -2.10
CA THR A 158 11.44 13.93 -1.13
C THR A 158 11.01 12.60 -1.74
N ALA A 159 10.46 12.63 -2.97
CA ALA A 159 10.06 11.42 -3.69
C ALA A 159 11.25 10.48 -3.91
N ARG A 160 12.41 11.01 -4.32
CA ARG A 160 13.65 10.25 -4.51
C ARG A 160 14.14 9.61 -3.21
N ILE A 161 14.21 10.36 -2.11
CA ILE A 161 14.68 9.83 -0.83
C ILE A 161 13.71 8.76 -0.30
N LEU A 162 12.39 8.93 -0.46
CA LEU A 162 11.42 7.89 -0.10
C LEU A 162 11.58 6.60 -0.93
N ASP A 163 11.86 6.71 -2.23
CA ASP A 163 12.16 5.55 -3.09
C ASP A 163 13.44 4.84 -2.62
N GLU A 164 14.51 5.58 -2.39
CA GLU A 164 15.78 5.04 -1.88
C GLU A 164 15.59 4.30 -0.55
N CYS A 165 14.82 4.88 0.39
CA CYS A 165 14.49 4.23 1.65
C CYS A 165 13.65 2.96 1.45
N TYR A 166 12.63 3.01 0.59
CA TYR A 166 11.77 1.87 0.29
C TYR A 166 12.58 0.69 -0.27
N ARG A 167 13.46 0.96 -1.24
CA ARG A 167 14.35 -0.04 -1.84
C ARG A 167 15.32 -0.61 -0.83
N ALA A 168 16.01 0.25 -0.07
CA ALA A 168 16.95 -0.20 0.95
C ALA A 168 16.31 -1.14 2.00
N PHE A 169 15.12 -0.81 2.48
CA PHE A 169 14.42 -1.67 3.44
C PHE A 169 13.94 -2.97 2.80
N ARG A 170 13.45 -2.90 1.56
CA ARG A 170 13.00 -4.09 0.83
C ARG A 170 14.15 -5.06 0.55
N ASP A 171 15.30 -4.54 0.17
CA ASP A 171 16.51 -5.33 -0.10
C ASP A 171 17.03 -5.98 1.18
N GLU A 172 17.05 -5.26 2.30
CA GLU A 172 17.42 -5.84 3.61
C GLU A 172 16.42 -6.92 4.05
N ILE A 173 15.11 -6.74 3.82
CA ILE A 173 14.10 -7.78 4.07
C ILE A 173 14.39 -9.02 3.23
N HIS A 174 14.74 -8.85 1.95
CA HIS A 174 15.10 -9.97 1.08
C HIS A 174 16.35 -10.71 1.60
N HIS A 175 17.37 -9.98 2.03
CA HIS A 175 18.58 -10.53 2.63
C HIS A 175 18.31 -11.31 3.92
N LEU A 176 17.51 -10.75 4.83
CA LEU A 176 17.13 -11.41 6.08
C LEU A 176 16.33 -12.69 5.82
N LYS A 177 15.43 -12.69 4.84
CA LYS A 177 14.68 -13.89 4.44
C LYS A 177 15.57 -15.01 3.93
N LEU A 178 16.61 -14.69 3.14
CA LEU A 178 17.58 -15.69 2.68
C LEU A 178 18.35 -16.34 3.85
N LYS A 179 18.48 -15.62 4.97
CA LYS A 179 19.09 -16.13 6.20
C LYS A 179 18.09 -16.83 7.14
N GLY A 180 16.81 -16.93 6.77
CA GLY A 180 15.75 -17.45 7.63
C GLY A 180 15.43 -16.54 8.83
N CYS A 181 15.86 -15.27 8.80
CA CYS A 181 15.61 -14.31 9.87
C CYS A 181 14.29 -13.56 9.67
N SER A 182 13.71 -13.06 10.77
CA SER A 182 12.58 -12.12 10.71
C SER A 182 13.01 -10.77 10.14
N SER A 183 12.06 -9.94 9.68
CA SER A 183 12.30 -8.59 9.14
C SER A 183 12.65 -7.54 10.21
N GLN A 184 13.35 -7.95 11.27
CA GLN A 184 13.77 -7.12 12.38
C GLN A 184 15.28 -6.90 12.34
N VAL A 185 15.71 -5.68 12.62
CA VAL A 185 17.11 -5.28 12.74
C VAL A 185 17.35 -4.59 14.08
N PRO A 186 18.60 -4.48 14.56
CA PRO A 186 18.94 -3.63 15.70
C PRO A 186 18.46 -2.18 15.50
N ALA A 187 18.00 -1.53 16.57
CA ALA A 187 17.37 -0.21 16.50
C ALA A 187 18.30 0.93 16.07
N ASP A 188 19.62 0.73 16.13
CA ASP A 188 20.66 1.65 15.66
C ASP A 188 20.86 1.61 14.13
N ARG A 189 20.23 0.65 13.44
CA ARG A 189 20.22 0.61 11.97
C ARG A 189 19.15 1.52 11.37
N PHE A 190 19.48 2.09 10.22
CA PHE A 190 18.60 2.92 9.39
C PHE A 190 17.98 4.14 10.09
N VAL A 191 18.66 4.69 11.10
CA VAL A 191 18.12 5.80 11.92
C VAL A 191 17.76 7.00 11.04
N GLN A 192 18.65 7.42 10.14
CA GLN A 192 18.42 8.58 9.26
C GLN A 192 17.20 8.38 8.34
N GLN A 193 17.09 7.22 7.70
CA GLN A 193 15.99 6.87 6.81
C GLN A 193 14.65 6.87 7.57
N ARG A 194 14.62 6.28 8.76
CA ARG A 194 13.41 6.20 9.59
C ARG A 194 12.96 7.58 10.06
N THR A 195 13.90 8.40 10.53
CA THR A 195 13.60 9.78 10.93
C THR A 195 13.04 10.57 9.76
N PHE A 196 13.64 10.44 8.57
CA PHE A 196 13.13 11.10 7.37
C PHE A 196 11.69 10.67 7.04
N ILE A 197 11.41 9.37 7.02
CA ILE A 197 10.06 8.85 6.75
C ILE A 197 9.06 9.33 7.80
N GLN A 198 9.44 9.36 9.08
CA GLN A 198 8.60 9.86 10.16
C GLN A 198 8.31 11.36 10.01
N THR A 199 9.29 12.17 9.60
CA THR A 199 9.07 13.59 9.30
C THR A 199 8.11 13.78 8.13
N CYS A 200 8.25 13.01 7.05
CA CYS A 200 7.30 13.03 5.93
C CYS A 200 5.89 12.63 6.39
N TRP A 201 5.79 11.58 7.21
CA TRP A 201 4.53 11.11 7.78
C TRP A 201 3.85 12.21 8.60
N GLU A 202 4.58 12.82 9.54
CA GLU A 202 4.07 13.87 10.42
C GLU A 202 3.57 15.09 9.62
N SER A 203 4.30 15.48 8.58
CA SER A 203 3.91 16.58 7.71
C SER A 203 2.63 16.30 6.91
N LEU A 204 2.38 15.04 6.54
CA LEU A 204 1.29 14.66 5.64
C LEU A 204 0.03 14.23 6.40
N LEU A 205 0.20 13.37 7.40
CA LEU A 205 -0.88 12.69 8.11
C LEU A 205 -1.00 13.12 9.58
N GLY A 206 -0.05 13.91 10.10
CA GLY A 206 0.04 14.28 11.50
C GLY A 206 0.82 13.26 12.33
N LYS A 207 0.92 13.52 13.64
CA LYS A 207 1.66 12.64 14.57
C LYS A 207 1.05 11.24 14.64
N HIS A 208 1.93 10.24 14.71
CA HIS A 208 1.61 8.86 15.12
C HIS A 208 1.12 8.80 16.56
#